data_AF-A0A0G1WPK8-F1
#
_entry.id   AF-A0A0G1WPK8-F1
#
_cell.length_a   1.000
_cell.length_b   1.000
_cell.length_c   1.000
_cell.angle_alpha   90.00
_cell.angle_beta   90.00
_cell.angle_gamma   90.00
#
_symmetry.space_group_name_H-M   'P 1'
#
loop_
_entity.id
_entity.type
_entity.pdbx_description
1 polymer ?
#
loop_
_entity_poly.entity_id
_entity_poly.type
_entity_poly.pdbx_seq_one_letter_code
_entity_poly.pdbx_strand_id
1 'polypeptide(L)'
;MITPQILDYVRQQLGAGVSREQILQNLSTQGWSQQDINEAFAAVKTTANVPQPPSVSSPTLQEDPQTTPNSSFSRPTRGNTFWLLVASALVIAIVVGWGVFTTISAPLLLVGVIFSPYILALLPAIILGAIFIAISRWIGKRIFRKENTPFQAFFFATALYIFFVLASLTVTNFLLTNYGKSVADDV
;
A
#
# COMPACT_ATOMS: atom_id res chain seq x y z
N MET A 1 27.90 -19.58 5.45
CA MET A 1 28.56 -20.85 5.07
C MET A 1 27.65 -21.49 4.03
N ILE A 2 28.06 -21.54 2.75
CA ILE A 2 27.22 -22.13 1.70
C ILE A 2 26.93 -23.60 2.03
N THR A 3 25.66 -23.92 2.21
CA THR A 3 25.18 -25.30 2.24
C THR A 3 24.92 -25.76 0.81
N PRO A 4 25.32 -27.00 0.44
CA PRO A 4 25.07 -27.57 -0.90
C PRO A 4 23.60 -27.51 -1.32
N GLN A 5 22.70 -27.61 -0.33
CA GLN A 5 21.25 -27.59 -0.50
C GLN A 5 20.74 -26.28 -1.15
N ILE A 6 21.27 -25.12 -0.75
CA ILE A 6 20.86 -23.82 -1.33
C ILE A 6 21.34 -23.75 -2.78
N LEU A 7 22.54 -24.23 -3.05
CA LEU A 7 23.15 -24.16 -4.38
C LEU A 7 22.38 -25.01 -5.39
N ASP A 8 22.02 -26.25 -5.03
CA ASP A 8 21.22 -27.13 -5.87
C ASP A 8 19.81 -26.58 -6.11
N TYR A 9 19.19 -26.04 -5.07
CA TYR A 9 17.89 -25.38 -5.19
C TYR A 9 17.94 -24.18 -6.15
N VAL A 10 18.94 -23.29 -6.02
CA VAL A 10 19.09 -22.13 -6.91
C VAL A 10 19.32 -22.57 -8.35
N ARG A 11 20.14 -23.60 -8.60
CA ARG A 11 20.36 -24.16 -9.95
C ARG A 11 19.08 -24.71 -10.56
N GLN A 12 18.33 -25.52 -9.80
CA GLN A 12 17.10 -26.13 -10.27
C GLN A 12 16.05 -25.08 -10.62
N GLN A 13 15.85 -24.07 -9.75
CA GLN A 13 14.86 -23.02 -9.96
C GLN A 13 15.23 -22.09 -11.12
N LEU A 14 16.53 -21.77 -11.28
CA LEU A 14 16.99 -21.01 -12.45
C LEU A 14 16.85 -21.80 -13.75
N GLY A 15 17.13 -23.11 -13.74
CA GLY A 15 16.90 -23.99 -14.89
C GLY A 15 15.41 -24.11 -15.27
N ALA A 16 14.51 -23.99 -14.30
CA ALA A 16 13.07 -23.94 -14.51
C ALA A 16 12.54 -22.55 -14.93
N GLY A 17 13.41 -21.54 -15.10
CA GLY A 17 13.02 -20.19 -15.52
C GLY A 17 12.40 -19.32 -14.41
N VAL A 18 12.55 -19.71 -13.15
CA VAL A 18 12.04 -18.92 -12.01
C VAL A 18 12.91 -17.68 -11.81
N SER A 19 12.28 -16.54 -11.56
CA SER A 19 13.00 -15.28 -11.38
C SER A 19 13.82 -15.28 -10.10
N ARG A 20 14.93 -14.52 -10.10
CA ARG A 20 15.84 -14.41 -8.96
C ARG A 20 15.12 -13.91 -7.71
N GLU A 21 14.22 -12.96 -7.88
CA GLU A 21 13.44 -12.34 -6.80
C GLU A 21 12.54 -13.38 -6.12
N GLN A 22 11.91 -14.24 -6.91
CA GLN A 22 11.03 -15.29 -6.39
C GLN A 22 11.82 -16.37 -5.65
N ILE A 23 13.00 -16.74 -6.14
CA ILE A 23 13.91 -17.67 -5.46
C ILE A 23 14.38 -17.09 -4.11
N LEU A 24 14.75 -15.80 -4.08
CA LEU A 24 15.19 -15.09 -2.88
C LEU A 24 14.09 -15.10 -1.82
N GLN A 25 12.85 -14.79 -2.21
CA GLN A 25 11.72 -14.78 -1.30
C GLN A 25 11.41 -16.18 -0.72
N ASN A 26 11.48 -17.22 -1.55
CA ASN A 26 11.28 -18.60 -1.10
C ASN A 26 12.36 -19.04 -0.10
N LEU A 27 13.63 -18.75 -0.38
CA LEU A 27 14.74 -19.09 0.52
C LEU A 27 14.68 -18.29 1.83
N SER A 28 14.34 -17.00 1.77
CA SER A 28 14.15 -16.17 2.97
C SER A 28 13.02 -16.69 3.86
N THR A 29 11.92 -17.16 3.26
CA THR A 29 10.78 -17.73 4.00
C THR A 29 11.16 -19.04 4.70
N GLN A 30 12.10 -19.79 4.14
CA GLN A 30 12.65 -21.02 4.75
C GLN A 30 13.69 -20.74 5.85
N GLY A 31 13.92 -19.47 6.19
CA GLY A 31 14.85 -19.08 7.25
C GLY A 31 16.32 -19.02 6.83
N TRP A 32 16.62 -19.10 5.52
CA TRP A 32 17.99 -18.95 5.04
C TRP A 32 18.48 -17.51 5.18
N SER A 33 19.76 -17.35 5.52
CA SER A 33 20.37 -16.04 5.68
C SER A 33 20.57 -15.36 4.32
N GLN A 34 20.42 -14.04 4.28
CA GLN A 34 20.61 -13.26 3.06
C GLN A 34 22.05 -13.40 2.50
N GLN A 35 23.02 -13.62 3.37
CA GLN A 35 24.42 -13.83 3.00
C GLN A 35 24.59 -15.15 2.23
N ASP A 36 24.04 -16.26 2.75
CA ASP A 36 24.15 -17.58 2.09
C ASP A 36 23.43 -17.60 0.74
N ILE A 37 22.28 -16.93 0.63
CA ILE A 37 21.54 -16.78 -0.62
C ILE A 37 22.38 -16.04 -1.67
N ASN A 38 23.00 -14.92 -1.30
CA ASN A 38 23.82 -14.11 -2.21
C ASN A 38 25.08 -14.86 -2.68
N GLU A 39 25.74 -15.59 -1.77
CA GLU A 39 26.89 -16.42 -2.09
C GLU A 39 26.51 -17.57 -3.05
N ALA A 40 25.36 -18.22 -2.85
CA ALA A 40 24.86 -19.26 -3.76
C ALA A 40 24.58 -18.73 -5.17
N PHE A 41 23.97 -17.55 -5.31
CA PHE A 41 23.76 -16.92 -6.62
C PHE A 41 25.08 -16.53 -7.31
N ALA A 42 26.08 -16.11 -6.55
CA ALA A 42 27.40 -15.82 -7.10
C ALA A 42 28.07 -17.10 -7.63
N ALA A 43 27.99 -18.20 -6.89
CA ALA A 43 28.56 -19.49 -7.29
C ALA A 43 27.93 -20.05 -8.58
N VAL A 44 26.61 -19.92 -8.75
CA VAL A 44 25.92 -20.38 -9.97
C VAL A 44 26.30 -19.55 -11.19
N LYS A 45 26.49 -18.22 -11.05
CA LYS A 45 26.97 -17.36 -12.15
C LYS A 45 28.38 -17.75 -12.62
N THR A 46 29.25 -18.13 -11.69
CA THR A 46 30.63 -18.51 -12.03
C THR A 46 30.71 -19.88 -12.72
N THR A 47 29.69 -20.73 -12.60
CA THR A 47 29.66 -22.06 -13.23
C THR A 47 29.05 -22.05 -14.65
N ALA A 48 28.54 -20.91 -15.14
CA ALA A 48 27.89 -20.79 -16.45
C ALA A 48 28.86 -20.66 -17.64
N ASN A 49 30.08 -21.19 -17.52
CA ASN A 49 31.05 -21.28 -18.61
C ASN A 49 31.56 -22.73 -18.74
N VAL A 50 30.69 -23.63 -19.19
CA VAL A 50 31.06 -24.99 -19.58
C VAL A 50 30.63 -25.21 -21.04
N PRO A 51 31.50 -25.77 -21.90
CA PRO A 51 31.25 -25.90 -23.33
C PRO A 51 30.00 -26.74 -23.63
N GLN A 52 29.17 -26.19 -24.51
CA GLN A 52 28.00 -26.82 -25.11
C GLN A 52 28.37 -28.17 -25.77
N PRO A 53 27.80 -29.30 -25.31
CA PRO A 53 27.85 -30.54 -26.07
C PRO A 53 26.81 -30.50 -27.21
N PRO A 54 27.09 -31.15 -28.35
CA PRO A 54 26.17 -31.20 -29.48
C PRO A 54 24.88 -31.94 -29.10
N SER A 55 23.73 -31.32 -29.38
CA SER A 55 22.40 -31.89 -29.23
C SER A 55 22.24 -33.11 -30.13
N VAL A 56 22.02 -34.27 -29.51
CA VAL A 56 21.56 -35.50 -30.18
C VAL A 56 20.06 -35.63 -29.94
N SER A 57 19.33 -35.82 -31.03
CA SER A 57 17.89 -35.99 -31.14
C SER A 57 17.35 -37.18 -30.32
N SER A 58 16.18 -36.97 -29.69
CA SER A 58 15.02 -37.87 -29.41
C SER A 58 15.23 -39.41 -29.31
N PRO A 59 14.49 -40.19 -28.48
CA PRO A 59 13.02 -40.10 -28.36
C PRO A 59 12.36 -40.49 -26.99
N THR A 60 11.19 -39.90 -26.74
CA THR A 60 9.89 -40.55 -26.41
C THR A 60 9.72 -41.52 -25.21
N LEU A 61 8.62 -41.25 -24.47
CA LEU A 61 7.80 -42.13 -23.58
C LEU A 61 8.39 -42.57 -22.23
N GLN A 62 7.81 -42.07 -21.13
CA GLN A 62 6.88 -42.88 -20.32
C GLN A 62 6.14 -42.01 -19.30
N GLU A 63 4.82 -42.01 -19.44
CA GLU A 63 3.82 -41.41 -18.58
C GLU A 63 3.47 -42.43 -17.48
N ASP A 64 3.56 -42.04 -16.21
CA ASP A 64 2.91 -42.76 -15.11
C ASP A 64 2.39 -41.76 -14.07
N PRO A 65 1.19 -41.97 -13.49
CA PRO A 65 0.39 -40.94 -12.85
C PRO A 65 0.72 -40.82 -11.36
N GLN A 66 1.57 -39.86 -10.99
CA GLN A 66 1.83 -39.58 -9.58
C GLN A 66 0.85 -38.53 -9.05
N THR A 67 -0.17 -39.04 -8.36
CA THR A 67 -1.10 -38.32 -7.48
C THR A 67 -0.35 -37.31 -6.61
N THR A 68 -0.38 -36.04 -7.01
CA THR A 68 0.03 -34.90 -6.20
C THR A 68 -1.19 -34.43 -5.40
N PRO A 69 -1.12 -34.31 -4.07
CA PRO A 69 -2.15 -33.59 -3.34
C PRO A 69 -2.04 -32.12 -3.74
N ASN A 70 -3.07 -31.67 -4.46
CA ASN A 70 -3.34 -30.26 -4.75
C ASN A 70 -3.22 -29.41 -3.48
N SER A 71 -2.05 -28.85 -3.23
CA SER A 71 -1.90 -27.63 -2.43
C SER A 71 -1.94 -26.46 -3.40
N SER A 72 -3.14 -26.25 -3.96
CA SER A 72 -3.55 -25.04 -4.65
C SER A 72 -3.43 -23.86 -3.68
N PHE A 73 -2.23 -23.30 -3.57
CA PHE A 73 -2.04 -21.98 -3.00
C PHE A 73 -2.72 -21.00 -3.94
N SER A 74 -3.90 -20.60 -3.51
CA SER A 74 -4.74 -19.63 -4.19
C SER A 74 -3.92 -18.35 -4.38
N ARG A 75 -3.51 -18.08 -5.62
CA ARG A 75 -3.10 -16.74 -6.05
C ARG A 75 -4.14 -15.78 -5.46
N PRO A 76 -3.75 -14.76 -4.68
CA PRO A 76 -4.71 -13.78 -4.21
C PRO A 76 -5.42 -13.21 -5.42
N THR A 77 -6.69 -13.59 -5.58
CA THR A 77 -7.53 -13.21 -6.69
C THR A 77 -7.70 -11.70 -6.59
N ARG A 78 -7.33 -11.01 -7.68
CA ARG A 78 -7.35 -9.55 -7.89
C ARG A 78 -8.67 -8.86 -7.50
N GLY A 79 -9.73 -9.61 -7.18
CA GLY A 79 -11.04 -9.12 -6.74
C GLY A 79 -11.10 -8.61 -5.29
N ASN A 80 -10.25 -9.10 -4.36
CA ASN A 80 -10.40 -8.75 -2.94
C ASN A 80 -9.83 -7.38 -2.57
N THR A 81 -8.89 -6.84 -3.35
CA THR A 81 -8.31 -5.51 -3.08
C THR A 81 -9.34 -4.39 -3.28
N PHE A 82 -10.28 -4.56 -4.21
CA PHE A 82 -11.35 -3.60 -4.43
C PHE A 82 -12.30 -3.52 -3.23
N TRP A 83 -12.71 -4.66 -2.69
CA TRP A 83 -13.58 -4.72 -1.50
C TRP A 83 -12.91 -4.14 -0.25
N LEU A 84 -11.60 -4.30 -0.11
CA LEU A 84 -10.82 -3.70 0.98
C LEU A 84 -10.80 -2.16 0.90
N LEU A 85 -10.69 -1.60 -0.32
CA LEU A 85 -10.79 -0.15 -0.53
C LEU A 85 -12.20 0.39 -0.28
N VAL A 86 -13.23 -0.35 -0.66
CA VAL A 86 -14.63 0.03 -0.37
C VAL A 86 -14.88 0.00 1.14
N ALA A 87 -14.40 -1.03 1.84
CA ALA A 87 -14.52 -1.13 3.29
C ALA A 87 -13.79 0.01 4.00
N SER A 88 -12.58 0.36 3.58
CA SER A 88 -11.83 1.47 4.20
C SER A 88 -12.49 2.83 3.94
N ALA A 89 -13.00 3.06 2.72
CA ALA A 89 -13.75 4.27 2.40
C ALA A 89 -15.04 4.39 3.25
N LEU A 90 -15.75 3.28 3.48
CA LEU A 90 -16.94 3.25 4.32
C LEU A 90 -16.62 3.62 5.78
N VAL A 91 -15.54 3.06 6.34
CA VAL A 91 -15.09 3.37 7.70
C VAL A 91 -14.73 4.85 7.85
N ILE A 92 -14.01 5.42 6.87
CA ILE A 92 -13.68 6.85 6.88
C ILE A 92 -14.97 7.69 6.82
N ALA A 93 -15.92 7.35 5.95
CA ALA A 93 -17.19 8.07 5.86
C ALA A 93 -17.97 8.04 7.18
N ILE A 94 -17.97 6.90 7.89
CA ILE A 94 -18.62 6.77 9.20
C ILE A 94 -17.91 7.64 10.25
N VAL A 95 -16.58 7.59 10.32
CA VAL A 95 -15.81 8.37 11.32
C VAL A 95 -15.97 9.88 11.08
N VAL A 96 -15.93 10.31 9.81
CA VAL A 96 -16.12 11.72 9.45
C VAL A 96 -17.57 12.15 9.71
N GLY A 97 -18.55 11.33 9.30
CA GLY A 97 -19.96 11.59 9.56
C GLY A 97 -20.27 11.70 11.05
N TRP A 98 -19.68 10.83 11.86
CA TRP A 98 -19.81 10.87 13.31
C TRP A 98 -19.21 12.15 13.90
N GLY A 99 -17.98 12.52 13.50
CA GLY A 99 -17.34 13.76 13.93
C GLY A 99 -18.19 14.99 13.63
N VAL A 100 -18.68 15.09 12.39
CA VAL A 100 -19.57 16.18 11.94
C VAL A 100 -20.89 16.19 12.71
N PHE A 101 -21.50 15.02 12.92
CA PHE A 101 -22.75 14.88 13.68
C PHE A 101 -22.58 15.35 15.13
N THR A 102 -21.46 15.02 15.78
CA THR A 102 -21.21 15.50 17.15
C THR A 102 -21.06 17.02 17.22
N THR A 103 -20.43 17.65 16.23
CA THR A 103 -20.34 19.11 16.17
C THR A 103 -21.65 19.82 15.82
N ILE A 104 -22.53 19.17 15.06
CA ILE A 104 -23.83 19.73 14.62
C ILE A 104 -24.97 19.42 15.61
N SER A 105 -24.79 18.47 16.53
CA SER A 105 -25.81 18.09 17.52
C SER A 105 -26.13 19.16 18.58
N ALA A 106 -25.51 20.36 18.51
CA ALA A 106 -26.08 21.53 19.16
C ALA A 106 -27.42 21.87 18.47
N PRO A 107 -28.56 21.91 19.20
CA PRO A 107 -29.88 22.05 18.61
C PRO A 107 -30.08 23.49 18.11
N LEU A 108 -29.61 23.77 16.90
CA LEU A 108 -29.82 25.04 16.21
C LEU A 108 -30.40 24.77 14.82
N LEU A 109 -31.74 24.80 14.80
CA LEU A 109 -32.68 24.96 13.68
C LEU A 109 -32.08 24.85 12.28
N LEU A 110 -32.45 23.75 11.61
CA LEU A 110 -32.22 23.37 10.20
C LEU A 110 -32.56 24.45 9.15
N VAL A 111 -33.16 25.57 9.54
CA VAL A 111 -33.52 26.70 8.66
C VAL A 111 -32.37 27.72 8.53
N GLY A 112 -31.41 27.75 9.46
CA GLY A 112 -30.32 28.75 9.47
C GLY A 112 -29.06 28.36 8.69
N VAL A 113 -28.88 27.08 8.33
CA VAL A 113 -27.61 26.59 7.78
C VAL A 113 -27.32 27.18 6.39
N ILE A 114 -28.33 27.38 5.55
CA ILE A 114 -28.15 27.85 4.16
C ILE A 114 -27.65 29.30 4.10
N PHE A 115 -27.93 30.13 5.11
CA PHE A 115 -27.48 31.53 5.20
C PHE A 115 -26.40 31.76 6.27
N SER A 116 -25.87 30.68 6.85
CA SER A 116 -24.90 30.82 7.92
C SER A 116 -23.54 31.28 7.36
N PRO A 117 -22.93 32.35 7.89
CA PRO A 117 -21.62 32.83 7.43
C PRO A 117 -20.52 31.76 7.57
N TYR A 118 -20.77 30.69 8.33
CA TYR A 118 -19.87 29.55 8.46
C TYR A 118 -19.71 28.74 7.16
N ILE A 119 -20.67 28.76 6.22
CA ILE A 119 -20.48 28.11 4.90
C ILE A 119 -19.41 28.84 4.08
N LEU A 120 -19.38 30.17 4.14
CA LEU A 120 -18.32 30.97 3.52
C LEU A 120 -16.97 30.73 4.18
N ALA A 121 -16.94 30.42 5.49
CA ALA A 121 -15.73 30.03 6.19
C ALA A 121 -15.23 28.62 5.79
N LEU A 122 -16.11 27.74 5.28
CA LEU A 122 -15.74 26.41 4.78
C LEU A 122 -15.26 26.41 3.32
N LEU A 123 -15.60 27.43 2.54
CA LEU A 123 -15.21 27.58 1.13
C LEU A 123 -13.68 27.44 0.90
N PRO A 124 -12.80 28.09 1.69
CA PRO A 124 -11.36 27.92 1.56
C PRO A 124 -10.92 26.47 1.81
N ALA A 125 -11.52 25.81 2.80
CA ALA A 125 -11.20 24.42 3.13
C ALA A 125 -11.62 23.45 2.00
N ILE A 126 -12.78 23.68 1.38
CA ILE A 126 -13.27 22.90 0.23
C ILE A 126 -12.35 23.10 -0.97
N ILE A 127 -11.96 24.35 -1.26
CA ILE A 127 -11.05 24.68 -2.38
C ILE A 127 -9.68 24.04 -2.15
N LEU A 128 -9.12 24.16 -0.94
CA LEU A 128 -7.87 23.50 -0.57
C LEU A 128 -7.95 21.98 -0.72
N GLY A 129 -9.04 21.36 -0.26
CA GLY A 129 -9.28 19.92 -0.42
C GLY A 129 -9.31 19.49 -1.89
N ALA A 130 -10.00 20.24 -2.76
CA ALA A 130 -10.08 19.95 -4.18
C ALA A 130 -8.72 20.10 -4.89
N ILE A 131 -7.97 21.17 -4.59
CA ILE A 131 -6.59 21.35 -5.08
C ILE A 131 -5.71 20.19 -4.63
N PHE A 132 -5.87 19.74 -3.39
CA PHE A 132 -5.06 18.66 -2.84
C PHE A 132 -5.34 17.31 -3.49
N ILE A 133 -6.61 17.01 -3.77
CA ILE A 133 -7.02 15.82 -4.54
C ILE A 133 -6.40 15.86 -5.95
N ALA A 134 -6.41 17.03 -6.59
CA ALA A 134 -5.81 17.22 -7.91
C ALA A 134 -4.28 17.00 -7.88
N ILE A 135 -3.58 17.57 -6.88
CA ILE A 135 -2.14 17.38 -6.67
C ILE A 135 -1.81 15.91 -6.36
N SER A 136 -2.58 15.26 -5.50
CA SER A 136 -2.40 13.83 -5.20
C SER A 136 -2.58 12.96 -6.44
N ARG A 137 -3.58 13.25 -7.29
CA ARG A 137 -3.72 12.55 -8.59
C ARG A 137 -2.55 12.83 -9.53
N TRP A 138 -2.06 14.07 -9.58
CA TRP A 138 -0.98 14.47 -10.48
C TRP A 138 0.37 13.86 -10.08
N ILE A 139 0.76 14.00 -8.81
CA ILE A 139 1.98 13.41 -8.24
C ILE A 139 1.89 11.88 -8.26
N GLY A 140 0.72 11.34 -7.91
CA GLY A 140 0.45 9.91 -7.93
C GLY A 140 0.73 9.29 -9.31
N LYS A 141 0.26 9.95 -10.37
CA LYS A 141 0.46 9.51 -11.76
C LYS A 141 1.94 9.57 -12.20
N ARG A 142 2.74 10.47 -11.62
CA ARG A 142 4.15 10.67 -11.98
C ARG A 142 5.10 9.70 -11.28
N ILE A 143 4.84 9.39 -10.02
CA ILE A 143 5.76 8.59 -9.17
C ILE A 143 5.44 7.10 -9.27
N PHE A 144 4.16 6.72 -9.38
CA PHE A 144 3.73 5.33 -9.18
C PHE A 144 3.49 4.58 -10.49
N ARG A 145 4.54 4.46 -11.32
CA ARG A 145 4.47 3.71 -12.59
C ARG A 145 4.77 2.20 -12.47
N LYS A 146 5.08 1.65 -11.27
CA LYS A 146 5.36 0.21 -11.11
C LYS A 146 4.67 -0.43 -9.89
N GLU A 147 3.68 -1.24 -10.22
CA GLU A 147 3.15 -2.47 -9.60
C GLU A 147 2.71 -2.57 -8.12
N ASN A 148 3.03 -1.67 -7.18
CA ASN A 148 2.51 -1.75 -5.78
C ASN A 148 1.77 -0.50 -5.26
N THR A 149 1.00 0.15 -6.14
CA THR A 149 0.73 1.58 -6.08
C THR A 149 -0.53 2.09 -5.36
N PRO A 150 -1.64 1.34 -5.20
CA PRO A 150 -2.86 1.92 -4.61
C PRO A 150 -2.80 2.01 -3.08
N PHE A 151 -2.13 1.07 -2.42
CA PHE A 151 -2.11 0.99 -0.96
C PHE A 151 -1.28 2.11 -0.32
N GLN A 152 -0.09 2.38 -0.88
CA GLN A 152 0.76 3.50 -0.42
C GLN A 152 0.13 4.86 -0.70
N ALA A 153 -0.51 5.04 -1.87
CA ALA A 153 -1.24 6.26 -2.18
C ALA A 153 -2.41 6.49 -1.22
N PHE A 154 -3.15 5.42 -0.86
CA PHE A 154 -4.24 5.48 0.10
C PHE A 154 -3.75 5.86 1.50
N PHE A 155 -2.69 5.23 2.01
CA PHE A 155 -2.12 5.58 3.31
C PHE A 155 -1.56 6.99 3.35
N PHE A 156 -0.90 7.43 2.29
CA PHE A 156 -0.39 8.79 2.20
C PHE A 156 -1.54 9.81 2.22
N ALA A 157 -2.58 9.59 1.42
CA ALA A 157 -3.76 10.45 1.40
C ALA A 157 -4.48 10.47 2.76
N THR A 158 -4.60 9.31 3.41
CA THR A 158 -5.26 9.19 4.73
C THR A 158 -4.44 9.87 5.83
N ALA A 159 -3.14 9.63 5.89
CA ALA A 159 -2.24 10.26 6.86
C ALA A 159 -2.26 11.79 6.71
N LEU A 160 -2.26 12.25 5.46
CA LEU A 160 -2.28 13.66 5.14
C LEU A 160 -3.64 14.29 5.47
N TYR A 161 -4.76 13.59 5.21
CA TYR A 161 -6.09 14.03 5.65
C TYR A 161 -6.15 14.20 7.18
N ILE A 162 -5.68 13.20 7.94
CA ILE A 162 -5.64 13.26 9.41
C ILE A 162 -4.78 14.45 9.88
N PHE A 163 -3.62 14.66 9.25
CA PHE A 163 -2.76 15.80 9.55
C PHE A 163 -3.50 17.14 9.39
N PHE A 164 -4.25 17.32 8.30
CA PHE A 164 -5.01 18.55 8.08
C PHE A 164 -6.18 18.74 9.06
N VAL A 165 -6.88 17.67 9.41
CA VAL A 165 -7.93 17.72 10.45
C VAL A 165 -7.33 18.17 11.79
N LEU A 166 -6.19 17.60 12.19
CA LEU A 166 -5.50 17.99 13.42
C LEU A 166 -4.97 19.43 13.36
N ALA A 167 -4.44 19.85 12.22
CA ALA A 167 -3.99 21.23 12.02
C ALA A 167 -5.15 22.22 12.13
N SER A 168 -6.30 21.91 11.53
CA SER A 168 -7.52 22.72 11.62
C SER A 168 -8.04 22.83 13.06
N LEU A 169 -8.07 21.72 13.81
CA LEU A 169 -8.42 21.71 15.24
C LEU A 169 -7.47 22.60 16.05
N THR A 170 -6.16 22.51 15.78
CA THR A 170 -5.14 23.31 16.46
C THR A 170 -5.35 24.80 16.21
N VAL A 171 -5.57 25.20 14.95
CA VAL A 171 -5.85 26.59 14.59
C VAL A 171 -7.13 27.09 15.23
N THR A 172 -8.19 26.28 15.23
CA THR A 172 -9.48 26.65 15.83
C THR A 172 -9.33 26.88 17.34
N ASN A 173 -8.66 25.97 18.05
CA ASN A 173 -8.39 26.14 19.48
C ASN A 173 -7.54 27.37 19.78
N PHE A 174 -6.54 27.65 18.94
CA PHE A 174 -5.71 28.83 19.09
C PHE A 174 -6.52 30.13 18.94
N LEU A 175 -7.37 30.20 17.91
CA LEU A 175 -8.26 31.35 17.69
C LEU A 175 -9.26 31.52 18.83
N LEU A 176 -9.87 30.44 19.30
CA LEU A 176 -10.84 30.49 20.40
C LEU A 176 -10.19 31.00 21.70
N THR A 177 -8.97 30.53 22.00
CA THR A 177 -8.23 30.91 23.20
C THR A 177 -7.85 32.39 23.17
N ASN A 178 -7.40 32.89 22.01
CA ASN A 178 -7.05 34.30 21.87
C ASN A 178 -8.28 35.21 21.89
N TYR A 179 -9.38 34.77 21.30
CA TYR A 179 -10.65 35.49 21.36
C TYR A 179 -11.16 35.63 22.80
N GLY A 180 -11.12 34.54 23.57
CA GLY A 180 -11.52 34.57 24.98
C GLY A 180 -10.69 35.53 25.83
N LYS A 181 -9.39 35.66 25.58
CA LYS A 181 -8.53 36.64 26.25
C LYS A 181 -8.91 38.08 25.90
N SER A 182 -9.11 38.37 24.61
CA SER A 182 -9.50 39.72 24.16
C SER A 182 -10.80 40.18 24.81
N VAL A 183 -11.78 39.29 24.96
CA VAL A 183 -13.07 39.64 25.59
C VAL A 183 -12.93 39.83 27.10
N ALA A 184 -12.04 39.08 27.77
CA ALA A 184 -11.81 39.21 29.21
C ALA A 184 -11.07 40.50 29.59
N ASP A 185 -10.22 41.02 28.72
CA ASP A 185 -9.49 42.28 28.96
C ASP A 185 -10.39 43.53 28.79
N ASP A 186 -11.52 43.39 28.09
CA ASP A 186 -12.49 44.47 27.82
C ASP A 186 -13.62 44.58 28.87
N VAL A 187 -13.71 43.64 29.83
CA VAL A 187 -14.76 43.58 30.90
C VAL A 187 -14.18 43.95 32.26
#